data_AF-A0A401KPJ0-F1
#
_entry.id   AF-A0A401KPJ0-F1
#
_cell.length_a   1.000
_cell.length_b   1.000
_cell.length_c   1.000
_cell.angle_alpha   90.00
_cell.angle_beta   90.00
_cell.angle_gamma   90.00
#
_symmetry.space_group_name_H-M   'P 1'
#
loop_
_entity.id
_entity.type
_entity.pdbx_description
1 polymer ?
#
loop_
_entity_poly.entity_id
_entity_poly.type
_entity_poly.pdbx_seq_one_letter_code
_entity_poly.pdbx_strand_id
1 'polypeptide(L)'
;MKLRSYITWFNDNDYIGLELAFPGGSTWKIERKIKEAENLHTQGEYEIWKCTSQARATFVCSKVAGNGPPTALIKIHMQIPFFKTATEEPSERAKQADPEIPHLASSEVKALTILT
;
A
#
# COMPACT_ATOMS: atom_id res chain seq x y z
N MET A 1 -7.24 20.75 -5.79
CA MET A 1 -6.56 20.10 -6.94
C MET A 1 -6.05 18.74 -6.46
N LYS A 2 -6.36 17.64 -7.15
CA LYS A 2 -5.86 16.32 -6.75
C LYS A 2 -4.48 16.10 -7.40
N LEU A 3 -3.43 16.07 -6.58
CA LEU A 3 -2.06 15.81 -7.04
C LEU A 3 -1.97 14.38 -7.61
N ARG A 4 -1.15 14.21 -8.64
CA ARG A 4 -0.82 12.90 -9.23
C ARG A 4 0.67 12.83 -9.56
N SER A 5 1.29 11.69 -9.29
CA SER A 5 2.68 11.40 -9.62
C SER A 5 2.83 10.86 -11.03
N TYR A 6 1.77 10.23 -11.56
CA TYR A 6 1.79 9.44 -12.81
C TYR A 6 2.75 8.23 -12.76
N ILE A 7 3.10 7.77 -11.55
CA ILE A 7 3.91 6.58 -11.32
C ILE A 7 2.97 5.38 -11.11
N THR A 8 3.33 4.24 -11.70
CA THR A 8 2.74 2.94 -11.36
C THR A 8 3.53 2.33 -10.20
N TRP A 9 2.97 2.40 -8.99
CA TRP A 9 3.64 1.94 -7.76
C TRP A 9 3.58 0.42 -7.59
N PHE A 10 2.54 -0.21 -8.14
CA PHE A 10 2.34 -1.66 -8.07
C PHE A 10 2.38 -2.26 -9.46
N ASN A 11 3.57 -2.37 -10.07
CA ASN A 11 3.71 -2.91 -11.42
C ASN A 11 3.26 -4.39 -11.45
N ASP A 12 2.43 -4.74 -12.43
CA ASP A 12 1.88 -6.09 -12.53
C ASP A 12 2.99 -7.14 -12.73
N ASN A 13 4.10 -6.79 -13.38
CA ASN A 13 5.25 -7.68 -13.55
C ASN A 13 5.96 -8.03 -12.24
N ASP A 14 5.86 -7.17 -11.23
CA ASP A 14 6.51 -7.37 -9.94
C ASP A 14 5.59 -8.07 -8.92
N TYR A 15 4.26 -7.89 -9.08
CA TYR A 15 3.28 -8.36 -8.10
C TYR A 15 2.48 -9.58 -8.55
N ILE A 16 2.12 -9.71 -9.83
CA ILE A 16 1.28 -10.83 -10.27
C ILE A 16 2.08 -12.13 -10.20
N GLY A 17 1.50 -13.14 -9.55
CA GLY A 17 2.13 -14.42 -9.29
C GLY A 17 2.91 -14.50 -7.97
N LEU A 18 3.11 -13.38 -7.27
CA LEU A 18 3.81 -13.35 -5.99
C LEU A 18 2.99 -14.03 -4.89
N GLU A 19 3.66 -14.85 -4.08
CA GLU A 19 3.07 -15.53 -2.92
C GLU A 19 3.33 -14.75 -1.63
N LEU A 20 2.26 -14.38 -0.94
CA LEU A 20 2.27 -13.66 0.32
C LEU A 20 1.99 -14.62 1.48
N ALA A 21 3.00 -14.89 2.30
CA ALA A 21 2.86 -15.65 3.54
C ALA A 21 2.52 -14.71 4.71
N PHE A 22 1.48 -15.04 5.46
CA PHE A 22 1.08 -14.31 6.67
C PHE A 22 1.45 -15.11 7.92
N PRO A 23 1.78 -14.44 9.05
CA PRO A 23 2.17 -15.11 10.30
C PRO A 23 1.18 -16.16 10.83
N GLY A 24 -0.11 -16.06 10.48
CA GLY A 24 -1.13 -17.05 10.82
C GLY A 24 -1.09 -18.35 10.01
N GLY A 25 -0.08 -18.54 9.15
CA GLY A 25 0.12 -19.76 8.35
C GLY A 25 -0.65 -19.80 7.02
N SER A 26 -1.38 -18.75 6.66
CA SER A 26 -2.02 -18.65 5.34
C SER A 26 -1.05 -18.10 4.30
N THR A 27 -1.05 -18.69 3.12
CA THR A 27 -0.28 -18.20 1.95
C THR A 27 -1.23 -17.94 0.80
N TRP A 28 -1.07 -16.80 0.14
CA TRP A 28 -1.96 -16.33 -0.92
C TRP A 28 -1.15 -15.88 -2.13
N LYS A 29 -1.55 -16.31 -3.33
CA LYS A 29 -0.92 -15.91 -4.58
C LYS A 29 -1.69 -14.75 -5.22
N ILE A 30 -1.00 -13.69 -5.61
CA ILE A 30 -1.62 -12.55 -6.30
C ILE A 30 -1.97 -12.95 -7.74
N GLU A 31 -3.25 -12.85 -8.13
CA GLU A 31 -3.72 -13.22 -9.47
C GLU A 31 -3.93 -12.01 -10.38
N ARG A 32 -4.53 -10.94 -9.86
CA ARG A 32 -4.75 -9.70 -10.62
C ARG A 32 -4.92 -8.49 -9.72
N LYS A 33 -4.52 -7.32 -10.21
CA LYS A 33 -4.81 -6.02 -9.61
C LYS A 33 -6.23 -5.58 -9.97
N ILE A 34 -7.00 -5.12 -8.99
CA ILE A 34 -8.33 -4.52 -9.20
C ILE A 34 -8.21 -3.02 -9.38
N LYS A 35 -7.46 -2.39 -8.48
CA LYS A 35 -7.36 -0.93 -8.39
C LYS A 35 -6.08 -0.53 -7.71
N GLU A 36 -5.54 0.57 -8.18
CA GLU A 36 -4.45 1.30 -7.56
C GLU A 36 -4.89 2.75 -7.31
N ALA A 37 -4.43 3.33 -6.21
CA ALA A 37 -4.64 4.73 -5.91
C ALA A 37 -3.46 5.27 -5.09
N GLU A 38 -3.23 6.57 -5.22
CA GLU A 38 -2.25 7.29 -4.40
C GLU A 38 -2.90 8.50 -3.74
N ASN A 39 -2.36 8.84 -2.58
CA ASN A 39 -2.55 10.09 -1.88
C ASN A 39 -1.17 10.71 -1.70
N LEU A 40 -0.96 11.86 -2.36
CA LEU A 40 0.31 12.57 -2.34
C LEU A 40 0.18 13.80 -1.45
N HIS A 41 1.20 13.98 -0.63
CA HIS A 41 1.38 15.14 0.23
C HIS A 41 2.74 15.77 -0.08
N THR A 42 2.79 17.09 0.04
CA THR A 42 4.04 17.86 0.05
C THR A 42 4.73 17.71 1.41
N GLN A 43 6.03 18.01 1.44
CA GLN A 43 6.78 18.04 2.70
C GLN A 43 6.16 19.00 3.73
N GLY A 44 5.70 20.18 3.30
CA GLY A 44 5.05 21.14 4.20
C GLY A 44 3.75 20.61 4.81
N GLU A 45 2.96 19.84 4.07
CA GLU A 45 1.75 19.19 4.62
C GLU A 45 2.11 18.12 5.67
N TYR A 46 3.20 17.38 5.47
CA TYR A 46 3.71 16.46 6.48
C TYR A 46 4.21 17.21 7.73
N GLU A 47 4.92 18.33 7.57
CA GLU A 47 5.42 19.11 8.70
C GLU A 47 4.29 19.66 9.58
N ILE A 48 3.20 20.14 8.96
CA ILE A 48 2.04 20.72 9.67
C ILE A 48 1.08 19.65 10.19
N TRP A 49 0.74 18.65 9.36
CA TRP A 49 -0.38 17.73 9.61
C TRP A 49 0.04 16.27 9.78
N LYS A 50 1.34 15.96 9.68
CA LYS A 50 1.88 14.59 9.73
C LYS A 50 1.23 13.63 8.73
N CYS A 51 0.84 14.18 7.57
CA CYS A 51 0.26 13.40 6.48
C CYS A 51 1.37 12.77 5.64
N THR A 52 1.52 11.45 5.70
CA THR A 52 2.46 10.70 4.85
C THR A 52 1.85 10.41 3.49
N SER A 53 2.66 10.49 2.43
CA SER A 53 2.22 10.06 1.09
C SER A 53 2.12 8.54 1.04
N GLN A 54 1.07 8.03 0.41
CA GLN A 54 0.79 6.60 0.35
C GLN A 54 0.24 6.19 -1.02
N ALA A 55 0.77 5.08 -1.54
CA ALA A 55 0.12 4.30 -2.59
C ALA A 55 -0.58 3.08 -1.98
N ARG A 56 -1.70 2.68 -2.58
CA ARG A 56 -2.46 1.50 -2.17
C ARG A 56 -3.01 0.76 -3.38
N ALA A 57 -2.94 -0.56 -3.32
CA ALA A 57 -3.52 -1.43 -4.35
C ALA A 57 -4.34 -2.55 -3.72
N THR A 58 -5.42 -2.92 -4.39
CA THR A 58 -6.26 -4.06 -4.03
C THR A 58 -6.12 -5.14 -5.10
N PHE A 59 -5.87 -6.36 -4.66
CA PHE A 59 -5.63 -7.53 -5.50
C PHE A 59 -6.65 -8.62 -5.21
N VAL A 60 -6.98 -9.40 -6.24
CA VAL A 60 -7.58 -10.72 -6.07
C VAL A 60 -6.46 -11.72 -5.89
N CYS A 61 -6.57 -12.56 -4.87
CA CYS A 61 -5.59 -13.59 -4.57
C CYS A 61 -6.23 -14.96 -4.47
N SER A 62 -5.54 -15.98 -4.97
CA SER A 62 -5.91 -17.39 -4.81
C SER A 62 -5.23 -17.98 -3.57
N LYS A 63 -5.89 -18.92 -2.91
CA LYS A 63 -5.34 -19.59 -1.73
C LYS A 63 -4.28 -20.62 -2.16
N VAL A 64 -3.08 -20.51 -1.57
CA VAL A 64 -2.01 -21.50 -1.72
C VAL A 64 -2.00 -22.46 -0.52
N ALA A 65 -2.11 -21.92 0.69
CA ALA A 65 -2.11 -22.70 1.93
C ALA A 65 -2.92 -22.03 3.05
N GLY A 66 -3.32 -22.81 4.05
CA GLY A 66 -4.05 -22.37 5.23
C GLY A 66 -5.57 -22.51 5.13
N ASN A 67 -6.25 -22.02 6.17
CA ASN A 67 -7.72 -22.03 6.27
C ASN A 67 -8.33 -20.83 5.54
N GLY A 68 -9.60 -20.95 5.14
CA GLY A 68 -10.36 -19.88 4.50
C GLY A 68 -10.85 -20.21 3.08
N PRO A 69 -11.55 -19.26 2.43
CA PRO A 69 -12.12 -19.44 1.10
C PRO A 69 -11.03 -19.65 0.02
N PRO A 70 -11.41 -20.14 -1.18
CA PRO A 70 -10.46 -20.31 -2.29
C PRO A 70 -9.89 -18.99 -2.84
N THR A 71 -10.54 -17.86 -2.54
CA THR A 71 -10.17 -16.53 -3.03
C THR A 71 -10.30 -15.51 -1.91
N ALA A 72 -9.38 -14.55 -1.86
CA ALA A 72 -9.41 -13.40 -0.95
C ALA A 72 -9.10 -12.10 -1.69
N LEU A 73 -9.50 -10.98 -1.09
CA LEU A 73 -9.02 -9.66 -1.48
C LEU A 73 -7.90 -9.25 -0.53
N ILE A 74 -6.72 -8.95 -1.07
CA ILE A 74 -5.59 -8.43 -0.31
C ILE A 74 -5.36 -6.99 -0.72
N LYS A 75 -5.26 -6.11 0.28
CA LYS A 75 -4.93 -4.71 0.08
C LYS A 75 -3.53 -4.43 0.60
N ILE A 76 -2.67 -3.91 -0.27
CA ILE A 76 -1.29 -3.55 0.07
C ILE A 76 -1.21 -2.03 0.16
N HIS A 77 -0.57 -1.56 1.23
CA HIS A 77 -0.31 -0.14 1.48
C HIS A 77 1.21 0.07 1.45
N MET A 78 1.66 1.07 0.70
CA MET A 78 3.07 1.42 0.54
C MET A 78 3.26 2.91 0.82
N GLN A 79 4.21 3.27 1.68
CA GLN A 79 4.63 4.66 1.81
C GLN A 79 5.43 5.05 0.57
N ILE A 80 5.07 6.19 -0.01
CA ILE A 80 5.73 6.73 -1.21
C ILE A 80 6.35 8.09 -0.90
N PRO A 81 7.30 8.57 -1.73
CA PRO A 81 7.88 9.89 -1.58
C PRO A 81 6.82 11.01 -1.64
N PHE A 82 7.15 12.17 -1.06
CA PHE A 82 6.36 13.37 -1.18
C PHE A 82 6.16 13.81 -2.65
N PHE A 83 5.18 14.68 -2.87
CA PHE A 83 4.89 15.19 -4.20
C PHE A 83 6.15 15.84 -4.82
N LYS A 84 6.50 15.40 -6.04
CA LYS A 84 7.67 15.82 -6.82
C LYS A 84 9.05 15.36 -6.29
N THR A 85 9.11 14.53 -5.27
CA THR A 85 10.39 14.03 -4.73
C THR A 85 10.71 12.59 -5.16
N ALA A 86 9.83 11.94 -5.93
CA ALA A 86 9.99 10.55 -6.33
C ALA A 86 11.25 10.27 -7.18
N THR A 87 11.77 11.28 -7.88
CA THR A 87 12.97 11.19 -8.71
C THR A 87 14.23 11.72 -8.01
N GLU A 88 14.15 12.15 -6.75
CA GLU A 88 15.32 12.55 -5.97
C GLU A 88 16.21 11.34 -5.66
N GLU A 89 17.42 11.56 -5.15
CA GLU A 89 18.32 10.47 -4.76
C GLU A 89 17.67 9.52 -3.74
N PRO A 90 17.95 8.19 -3.81
CA PRO A 90 17.38 7.22 -2.88
C PRO A 90 17.59 7.58 -1.40
N SER A 91 18.74 8.19 -1.06
CA SER A 91 19.04 8.65 0.29
C SER A 91 18.12 9.78 0.76
N GLU A 92 17.70 10.68 -0.14
CA GLU A 92 16.79 11.78 0.21
C GLU A 92 15.36 11.26 0.37
N ARG A 93 14.92 10.35 -0.51
CA ARG A 93 13.61 9.70 -0.37
C ARG A 93 13.53 8.86 0.90
N ALA A 94 14.61 8.19 1.29
CA ALA A 94 14.65 7.38 2.52
C ALA A 94 14.42 8.22 3.79
N LYS A 95 14.84 9.50 3.81
CA LYS A 95 14.59 10.41 4.95
C LYS A 95 13.11 10.75 5.13
N GLN A 96 12.29 10.54 4.09
CA GLN A 96 10.84 10.80 4.12
C GLN A 96 10.05 9.63 4.70
N ALA A 97 10.71 8.49 4.96
CA ALA A 97 10.08 7.32 5.55
C ALA A 97 9.62 7.62 6.98
N ASP A 98 8.41 7.15 7.30
CA ASP A 98 7.81 7.23 8.62
C ASP A 98 7.61 5.79 9.11
N PRO A 99 8.19 5.41 10.26
CA PRO A 99 8.05 4.05 10.77
C PRO A 99 6.61 3.74 11.23
N GLU A 100 5.77 4.75 11.44
CA GLU A 100 4.41 4.55 11.89
C GLU A 100 3.48 4.07 10.76
N ILE A 101 2.50 3.25 11.14
CA ILE A 101 1.48 2.80 10.20
C ILE A 101 0.70 4.04 9.74
N PRO A 102 0.58 4.31 8.42
CA PRO A 102 -0.13 5.48 7.93
C PRO A 102 -1.55 5.55 8.49
N HIS A 103 -1.97 6.75 8.90
CA HIS A 103 -3.28 6.96 9.55
C HIS A 103 -4.44 6.29 8.80
N LEU A 104 -4.46 6.40 7.46
CA LEU A 104 -5.50 5.79 6.62
C LEU A 104 -5.52 4.25 6.70
N ALA A 105 -4.35 3.62 6.76
CA ALA A 105 -4.26 2.17 6.92
C ALA A 105 -4.74 1.74 8.31
N SER A 106 -4.32 2.47 9.36
CA SER A 106 -4.77 2.22 10.73
C SER A 106 -6.30 2.37 10.86
N SER A 107 -6.88 3.44 10.30
CA SER A 107 -8.32 3.69 10.33
C SER A 107 -9.12 2.63 9.57
N GLU A 108 -8.61 2.13 8.44
CA GLU A 108 -9.25 1.05 7.68
C GLU A 108 -9.24 -0.28 8.44
N VAL A 109 -8.11 -0.63 9.06
CA VAL A 109 -8.03 -1.83 9.91
C VAL A 109 -8.98 -1.72 11.11
N LYS A 110 -9.03 -0.56 11.78
CA LYS A 110 -9.99 -0.31 12.87
C LYS A 110 -11.44 -0.43 12.41
N ALA A 111 -11.78 0.15 11.25
CA ALA A 111 -13.12 0.04 10.70
C ALA A 111 -13.50 -1.43 10.41
N LEU A 112 -12.56 -2.22 9.88
CA LEU A 112 -12.78 -3.65 9.64
C LEU A 112 -13.12 -4.39 10.94
N THR A 113 -12.39 -4.14 12.03
CA THR A 113 -12.65 -4.79 13.33
C THR A 113 -14.01 -4.47 13.95
N ILE A 114 -14.67 -3.39 13.51
CA ILE A 114 -16.01 -3.03 13.98
C ILE A 114 -17.09 -3.75 13.15
N LEU A 115 -16.79 -4.07 11.89
CA LEU A 115 -17.76 -4.55 10.90
C LEU A 115 -17.70 -6.06 10.65
N THR A 116 -16.73 -6.77 11.24
CA THR A 116 -16.54 -8.23 11.15
C THR A 116 -16.46 -8.84 12.53
#